data_AF-A0AAN8DXU2-F1
#
_entry.id   AF-A0AAN8DXU2-F1
#
_cell.length_a   1.000
_cell.length_b   1.000
_cell.length_c   1.000
_cell.angle_alpha   90.00
_cell.angle_beta   90.00
_cell.angle_gamma   90.00
#
_symmetry.space_group_name_H-M   'P 1'
#
loop_
_entity.id
_entity.type
_entity.pdbx_description
1 polymer ?
#
loop_
_entity_poly.entity_id
_entity_poly.type
_entity_poly.pdbx_seq_one_letter_code
_entity_poly.pdbx_strand_id
1 'polypeptide(L)'
;MWLMLQEEVPEDFIIATGEVHSVREFVEKAFIHMGKTIVWEGKDEKEVGRCQETGVVHVKVDPKYFRPTEVGRCFLQCNLSLWWNV
;
A
#
# COMPACT_ATOMS: atom_id res chain seq x y z
N MET A 1 -8.66 -15.87 -10.11
CA MET A 1 -9.89 -16.45 -9.52
C MET A 1 -10.35 -17.74 -10.21
N TRP A 2 -10.33 -17.85 -11.55
CA TRP A 2 -10.85 -19.06 -12.22
C TRP A 2 -10.17 -20.35 -11.75
N LEU A 3 -8.87 -20.29 -11.46
CA LEU A 3 -8.08 -21.48 -11.12
C LEU A 3 -8.51 -22.15 -9.81
N MET A 4 -9.12 -21.42 -8.88
CA MET A 4 -9.65 -22.01 -7.64
C MET A 4 -10.88 -22.90 -7.85
N LEU A 5 -11.61 -22.72 -8.96
CA LEU A 5 -12.80 -23.52 -9.29
C LEU A 5 -12.47 -24.79 -10.10
N GLN A 6 -11.19 -24.97 -10.48
CA GLN A 6 -10.73 -26.12 -11.25
C GLN A 6 -10.05 -27.19 -10.40
N GLU A 7 -9.88 -26.94 -9.09
CA GLU A 7 -9.34 -27.93 -8.15
C GLU A 7 -10.37 -29.02 -7.86
N GLU A 8 -9.91 -30.27 -7.80
CA GLU A 8 -10.79 -31.42 -7.50
C GLU A 8 -11.25 -31.44 -6.04
N VAL A 9 -10.47 -30.84 -5.14
CA VAL A 9 -10.77 -30.75 -3.70
C VAL A 9 -10.92 -29.28 -3.30
N PRO A 10 -12.02 -28.91 -2.61
CA PRO A 10 -12.19 -27.55 -2.12
C PRO A 10 -11.24 -27.27 -0.96
N GLU A 11 -10.36 -26.29 -1.14
CA GLU A 11 -9.40 -25.84 -0.13
C GLU A 11 -9.45 -24.31 0.03
N ASP A 12 -9.07 -23.83 1.21
CA ASP A 12 -8.96 -22.39 1.50
C ASP A 12 -7.57 -21.87 1.11
N PHE A 13 -7.54 -20.88 0.24
CA PHE A 13 -6.30 -20.32 -0.29
C PHE A 13 -6.06 -18.88 0.17
N ILE A 14 -4.81 -18.60 0.59
CA ILE A 14 -4.33 -17.23 0.83
C ILE A 14 -3.66 -16.74 -0.44
N ILE A 15 -4.25 -15.72 -1.08
CA ILE A 15 -3.66 -15.04 -2.23
C ILE A 15 -3.13 -13.69 -1.77
N ALA A 16 -1.81 -13.54 -1.78
CA ALA A 16 -1.13 -12.29 -1.47
C ALA A 16 0.21 -12.22 -2.20
N THR A 17 0.72 -11.01 -2.44
CA THR A 17 2.01 -10.80 -3.10
C THR A 17 3.21 -11.15 -2.21
N GLY A 18 2.99 -11.33 -0.90
CA GLY A 18 4.08 -11.53 0.07
C GLY A 18 4.90 -10.27 0.35
N GLU A 19 4.64 -9.17 -0.36
CA GLU A 19 5.31 -7.88 -0.19
C GLU A 19 4.41 -6.91 0.55
N VAL A 20 4.96 -6.21 1.54
CA VAL A 20 4.27 -5.16 2.28
C VAL A 20 4.93 -3.83 1.99
N HIS A 21 4.13 -2.88 1.53
CA HIS A 21 4.55 -1.51 1.31
C HIS A 21 3.78 -0.58 2.23
N SER A 22 4.47 0.45 2.71
CA SER A 22 3.82 1.53 3.46
C SER A 22 2.99 2.43 2.54
N VAL A 23 1.95 3.06 3.08
CA VAL A 23 1.17 4.08 2.35
C VAL A 23 2.07 5.23 1.89
N ARG A 24 3.12 5.55 2.67
CA ARG A 24 4.12 6.56 2.33
C ARG A 24 4.86 6.21 1.03
N GLU A 25 5.38 4.99 0.92
CA GLU A 25 6.08 4.53 -0.30
C GLU A 25 5.18 4.57 -1.52
N PHE A 26 3.89 4.22 -1.37
CA PHE A 26 2.93 4.28 -2.45
C PHE A 26 2.75 5.73 -2.96
N VAL A 27 2.60 6.68 -2.02
CA VAL A 27 2.48 8.11 -2.35
C VAL A 27 3.76 8.60 -3.04
N GLU A 28 4.94 8.30 -2.50
CA GLU A 28 6.22 8.70 -3.11
C GLU A 28 6.38 8.18 -4.55
N LYS A 29 6.12 6.89 -4.78
CA LYS A 29 6.18 6.28 -6.12
C LYS A 29 5.17 6.90 -7.09
N ALA A 30 3.96 7.22 -6.62
CA ALA A 30 2.94 7.87 -7.44
C ALA A 30 3.38 9.28 -7.88
N PHE A 31 3.97 10.06 -6.98
CA PHE A 31 4.45 11.41 -7.30
C PHE A 31 5.67 11.39 -8.24
N ILE A 32 6.58 10.41 -8.09
CA ILE A 32 7.71 10.22 -9.01
C ILE A 32 7.22 10.00 -10.45
N HIS A 33 6.13 9.24 -10.65
CA HIS A 33 5.58 9.01 -11.98
C HIS A 33 4.98 10.27 -12.62
N MET A 34 4.61 11.27 -11.81
CA MET A 34 4.19 12.60 -12.25
C MET A 34 5.36 13.58 -12.39
N GLY A 35 6.60 13.11 -12.21
CA GLY A 35 7.81 13.94 -12.24
C GLY A 35 7.92 14.88 -11.04
N LYS A 36 7.31 14.55 -9.89
CA LYS A 36 7.34 15.38 -8.68
C LYS A 36 8.01 14.62 -7.54
N THR A 37 8.90 15.30 -6.81
CA THR A 37 9.52 14.75 -5.60
C THR A 37 8.86 15.34 -4.36
N ILE A 38 8.35 14.49 -3.48
CA ILE A 38 7.74 14.88 -2.20
C ILE A 38 8.79 14.80 -1.09
N VAL A 39 8.87 15.85 -0.27
CA VAL A 39 9.62 15.88 0.98
C VAL A 39 8.62 15.94 2.13
N TRP A 40 8.79 15.05 3.09
CA TRP A 40 7.93 14.97 4.27
C TRP A 40 8.48 15.84 5.39
N GLU A 41 7.63 16.68 5.96
CA GLU A 41 7.95 17.54 7.09
C GLU A 41 6.87 17.38 8.17
N GLY A 42 7.28 17.36 9.44
CA GLY A 42 6.37 17.26 10.58
C GLY A 42 6.34 15.87 11.22
N LYS A 43 5.41 15.67 12.16
CA LYS A 43 5.17 14.41 12.86
C LYS A 43 3.66 14.22 13.06
N ASP A 44 3.23 12.97 13.00
CA ASP A 44 1.87 12.52 13.27
C ASP A 44 0.81 13.29 12.46
N GLU A 45 -0.20 13.84 13.12
CA GLU A 45 -1.29 14.63 12.53
C GLU A 45 -0.83 15.95 11.86
N LYS A 46 0.39 16.41 12.14
CA LYS A 46 0.97 17.62 11.52
C LYS A 46 1.90 17.28 10.36
N GLU A 47 1.97 16.02 9.95
CA GLU A 47 2.78 15.62 8.82
C GLU A 47 2.21 16.16 7.50
N VAL A 48 3.09 16.78 6.73
CA VAL A 48 2.78 17.35 5.42
C VAL A 48 3.79 16.88 4.36
N GLY A 49 3.29 16.54 3.18
CA GLY A 49 4.11 16.25 2.00
C GLY A 49 4.19 17.48 1.11
N ARG A 50 5.38 18.08 1.04
CA ARG A 50 5.67 19.26 0.20
C ARG A 50 6.40 18.83 -1.07
N CYS A 51 6.01 19.39 -2.21
CA CYS A 51 6.75 19.21 -3.45
C CYS A 51 8.05 20.02 -3.41
N GLN A 52 9.19 19.39 -3.69
CA GLN A 52 10.50 20.06 -3.67
C GLN A 52 10.59 21.18 -4.73
N GLU A 53 10.01 20.96 -5.91
CA GLU A 53 10.13 21.87 -7.05
C GLU A 53 9.26 23.12 -6.94
N THR A 54 8.02 22.98 -6.47
CA THR A 54 7.05 24.09 -6.39
C THR A 54 6.92 24.67 -4.99
N GLY A 55 7.43 23.99 -3.96
CA GLY A 55 7.23 24.36 -2.57
C GLY A 55 5.78 24.23 -2.08
N VAL A 56 4.87 23.73 -2.93
CA VAL A 56 3.46 23.59 -2.61
C VAL A 56 3.23 22.30 -1.81
N VAL A 57 2.42 22.40 -0.76
CA VAL A 57 1.97 21.24 0.02
C VAL A 57 0.86 20.52 -0.74
N HIS A 58 1.10 19.27 -1.12
CA HIS A 58 0.14 18.43 -1.84
C HIS A 58 -0.50 17.35 -0.97
N VAL A 59 0.14 16.97 0.14
CA VAL A 59 -0.35 15.92 1.04
C VAL A 59 -0.42 16.46 2.47
N LYS A 60 -1.53 16.17 3.17
CA LYS A 60 -1.72 16.47 4.60
C LYS A 60 -2.38 15.27 5.26
N VAL A 61 -2.03 15.02 6.51
CA VAL A 61 -2.69 14.02 7.35
C VAL A 61 -3.92 14.65 8.01
N ASP A 62 -5.06 13.96 7.96
CA ASP A 62 -6.30 14.41 8.60
C ASP A 62 -6.82 13.30 9.54
N PRO A 63 -6.97 13.59 10.85
CA PRO A 63 -7.51 12.66 11.86
C PRO A 63 -8.83 11.99 11.47
N LYS A 64 -9.64 12.63 10.62
CA LYS A 64 -10.93 12.09 10.17
C LYS A 64 -10.81 10.75 9.45
N TYR A 65 -9.69 10.48 8.78
CA TYR A 65 -9.50 9.24 8.02
C TYR A 65 -8.91 8.10 8.84
N PHE A 66 -8.52 8.34 10.09
CA PHE A 66 -8.06 7.29 10.98
C PHE A 66 -9.21 6.39 11.36
N ARG A 67 -8.95 5.08 11.33
CA ARG A 67 -9.94 4.11 11.76
C ARG A 67 -9.72 3.81 13.24
N PRO A 68 -10.79 3.68 14.05
CA PRO A 68 -10.69 3.34 15.47
C PRO A 68 -10.06 1.96 15.72
N THR A 69 -9.95 1.12 14.68
CA THR A 69 -9.20 -0.14 14.71
C THR A 69 -8.31 -0.17 13.49
N GLU A 70 -7.05 0.20 13.64
CA GLU A 70 -6.07 0.09 12.57
C GLU A 70 -5.47 -1.31 12.52
N VAL A 71 -5.44 -1.89 11.33
CA VAL A 71 -4.71 -3.14 11.07
C VAL A 71 -3.27 -2.76 10.74
N GLY A 72 -2.37 -2.92 11.71
CA GLY A 72 -1.02 -2.35 11.63
C GLY A 72 -0.16 -2.91 10.48
N ARG A 73 -0.24 -4.21 10.20
CA ARG A 73 0.47 -4.85 9.09
C ARG A 73 -0.33 -6.06 8.61
N CYS A 74 -0.65 -6.09 7.33
CA CYS A 74 -1.20 -7.28 6.68
C CYS A 74 -0.07 -7.93 5.87
N PHE A 75 0.72 -8.79 6.53
CA PHE A 75 1.70 -9.63 5.86
C PHE A 75 1.07 -11.01 5.68
N LEU A 76 0.80 -11.38 4.43
CA LEU A 76 0.24 -12.68 4.08
C LEU A 76 1.19 -13.34 3.09
N GLN A 77 1.69 -14.52 3.44
CA GLN A 77 2.48 -15.36 2.55
C GLN A 77 1.51 -16.18 1.71
N CYS A 78 1.65 -16.13 0.39
CA CYS A 78 0.94 -17.04 -0.50
C CYS A 78 1.44 -18.46 -0.24
N ASN A 79 0.52 -19.40 0.03
CA ASN A 79 0.86 -20.82 0.23
C ASN A 79 0.53 -21.68 -1.01
N LEU A 80 0.29 -21.03 -2.16
CA LEU A 80 -0.06 -21.73 -3.39
C LEU A 80 1.18 -22.40 -4.03
N SER A 81 1.08 -23.71 -4.23
CA SER A 81 1.87 -24.51 -5.19
C SER A 81 1.30 -24.45 -6.62
N LEU A 82 0.14 -23.82 -6.80
CA LEU A 82 -0.39 -23.43 -8.09
C LEU A 82 0.56 -22.40 -8.72
N TRP A 83 1.01 -22.66 -9.95
CA TRP A 83 1.95 -21.85 -10.74
C TRP A 83 1.38 -20.46 -11.14
N TRP A 84 0.81 -19.72 -10.19
CA TRP A 84 0.47 -18.31 -10.29
C TRP A 84 1.73 -17.47 -10.09
N ASN A 85 2.66 -17.56 -11.03
CA ASN A 85 3.64 -16.51 -11.24
C ASN A 85 3.42 -15.99 -12.67
N VAL A 86 2.86 -14.80 -12.78
CA VAL A 86 2.91 -13.98 -13.99
C VAL A 86 4.09 -13.04 -13.83
#